data_AF-A0A920M418-F1
#
_entry.id   AF-A0A920M418-F1
#
_cell.length_a   1.000
_cell.length_b   1.000
_cell.length_c   1.000
_cell.angle_alpha   90.00
_cell.angle_beta   90.00
_cell.angle_gamma   90.00
#
_symmetry.space_group_name_H-M   'P 1'
#
loop_
_entity.id
_entity.type
_entity.pdbx_description
1 polymer ?
#
loop_
_entity_poly.entity_id
_entity_poly.type
_entity_poly.pdbx_seq_one_letter_code
_entity_poly.pdbx_strand_id
1 'polypeptide(L)'
;MSFPLTPLLYFLDTYALYRLMVGAKYTYAEVPLFDWISKMFGWERNNYDKVGHFMQGFVPALLAREILIRKKVVNFPGWQNFIIISICLAF
;
A
#
# COMPACT_ATOMS: atom_id res chain seq x y z
N MET A 1 -5.06 -21.68 15.84
CA MET A 1 -3.80 -20.88 15.93
C MET A 1 -4.10 -19.49 15.40
N SER A 2 -4.13 -18.48 16.26
CA SER A 2 -4.29 -17.08 15.83
C SER A 2 -2.95 -16.54 15.34
N PHE A 3 -2.94 -15.83 14.22
CA PHE A 3 -1.77 -15.11 13.72
C PHE A 3 -2.10 -13.62 13.67
N PRO A 4 -2.03 -12.91 14.83
CA PRO A 4 -2.33 -11.49 14.85
C PRO A 4 -1.25 -10.74 14.06
N LEU A 5 -1.66 -10.02 13.02
CA LEU A 5 -0.78 -9.10 12.29
C LEU A 5 -0.38 -7.93 13.20
N THR A 6 0.71 -7.24 12.89
CA THR A 6 1.03 -6.00 13.60
C THR A 6 -0.12 -4.99 13.49
N PRO A 7 -0.37 -4.18 14.54
CA PRO A 7 -1.33 -3.07 14.47
C PRO A 7 -1.07 -2.13 13.28
N LEU A 8 0.20 -1.99 12.87
CA LEU A 8 0.60 -1.23 11.69
C LEU A 8 0.03 -1.81 10.40
N LEU A 9 0.14 -3.14 10.19
CA LEU A 9 -0.42 -3.78 9.00
C LEU A 9 -1.94 -3.66 8.96
N TYR A 10 -2.63 -3.87 10.09
CA TYR A 10 -4.08 -3.68 10.14
C TYR A 10 -4.49 -2.26 9.75
N PHE A 11 -3.76 -1.24 10.19
CA PHE A 11 -4.01 0.14 9.79
C PHE A 11 -3.77 0.36 8.29
N LEU A 12 -2.64 -0.14 7.76
CA LEU A 12 -2.28 0.01 6.35
C LEU A 12 -3.26 -0.70 5.41
N ASP A 13 -3.68 -1.92 5.75
CA ASP A 13 -4.67 -2.68 5.00
C ASP A 13 -6.04 -1.97 5.01
N THR A 14 -6.47 -1.50 6.18
CA THR A 14 -7.73 -0.75 6.31
C THR A 14 -7.68 0.54 5.50
N TYR A 15 -6.56 1.26 5.53
CA TYR A 15 -6.35 2.47 4.74
C TYR A 15 -6.31 2.19 3.24
N ALA A 16 -5.71 1.08 2.80
CA ALA A 16 -5.71 0.64 1.41
C ALA A 16 -7.14 0.36 0.92
N LEU A 17 -7.94 -0.37 1.71
CA LEU A 17 -9.36 -0.65 1.43
C LEU A 17 -10.20 0.62 1.42
N TYR A 18 -9.98 1.52 2.37
CA TYR A 18 -10.67 2.82 2.42
C TYR A 18 -10.43 3.62 1.14
N ARG A 19 -9.18 3.70 0.65
CA ARG A 19 -8.88 4.41 -0.59
C ARG A 19 -9.53 3.77 -1.81
N LEU A 20 -9.61 2.44 -1.87
CA LEU A 20 -10.36 1.74 -2.93
C LEU A 20 -11.84 2.11 -2.90
N MET A 21 -12.46 2.14 -1.71
CA MET A 21 -13.86 2.55 -1.55
C MET A 21 -14.10 4.02 -1.92
N VAL A 22 -13.16 4.92 -1.56
CA VAL A 22 -13.22 6.33 -1.94
C VAL A 22 -13.06 6.51 -3.45
N GLY A 23 -12.09 5.83 -4.07
CA GLY A 23 -11.90 5.84 -5.52
C GLY A 23 -13.10 5.26 -6.28
N ALA A 24 -13.72 4.21 -5.75
CA ALA A 24 -14.93 3.61 -6.31
C ALA A 24 -16.17 4.51 -6.15
N LYS A 25 -16.30 5.25 -5.04
CA LYS A 25 -17.47 6.10 -4.74
C LYS A 25 -17.41 7.47 -5.41
N TYR A 26 -16.25 8.11 -5.43
CA TYR A 26 -16.14 9.51 -5.91
C TYR A 26 -15.68 9.62 -7.36
N THR A 27 -15.26 8.52 -8.00
CA THR A 27 -14.50 8.57 -9.25
C THR A 27 -13.19 9.33 -9.03
N TYR A 28 -12.07 8.79 -9.52
CA TYR A 28 -10.72 9.30 -9.23
C TYR A 28 -10.48 10.81 -9.52
N ALA A 29 -11.40 11.46 -10.24
CA ALA A 29 -11.38 12.89 -10.54
C ALA A 29 -11.88 13.79 -9.39
N GLU A 30 -12.75 13.33 -8.48
CA GLU A 30 -13.48 14.21 -7.55
C GLU A 30 -13.15 14.01 -6.07
N VAL A 31 -12.00 13.44 -5.71
CA VAL A 31 -11.62 13.34 -4.28
C VAL A 31 -11.16 14.74 -3.79
N PRO A 32 -11.96 15.47 -3.00
CA PRO A 32 -11.73 16.90 -2.73
C PRO A 32 -10.47 17.16 -1.89
N LEU A 33 -10.02 16.15 -1.12
CA LEU A 33 -8.79 16.22 -0.35
C LEU A 33 -7.54 16.28 -1.24
N PHE A 34 -7.57 15.55 -2.35
CA PHE A 34 -6.43 15.48 -3.28
C PHE A 34 -6.44 16.64 -4.27
N ASP A 35 -7.62 17.15 -4.60
CA ASP A 35 -7.77 18.37 -5.41
C ASP A 35 -7.21 19.60 -4.66
N TRP A 36 -7.38 19.67 -3.33
CA TRP A 36 -6.74 20.69 -2.49
C TRP A 36 -5.21 20.56 -2.45
N ILE A 37 -4.67 19.35 -2.35
CA ILE A 37 -3.22 19.08 -2.44
C ILE A 37 -2.68 19.43 -3.84
N SER A 38 -3.44 19.09 -4.90
CA SER A 38 -3.10 19.42 -6.28
C SER A 38 -3.01 20.93 -6.48
N LYS A 39 -3.97 21.69 -5.93
CA LYS A 39 -3.93 23.17 -5.94
C LYS A 39 -2.79 23.75 -5.11
N MET A 40 -2.49 23.17 -3.94
CA MET A 40 -1.38 23.60 -3.08
C MET A 40 0.00 23.38 -3.73
N PHE A 41 0.18 22.28 -4.49
CA PHE A 41 1.42 21.94 -5.18
C PHE A 41 1.46 22.36 -6.66
N GLY A 42 0.42 23.03 -7.17
CA GLY A 42 0.34 23.50 -8.55
C GLY A 42 0.25 22.39 -9.60
N TRP A 43 -0.23 21.19 -9.23
CA TRP A 43 -0.39 20.06 -10.14
C TRP A 43 -1.68 20.21 -10.97
N GLU A 44 -1.56 20.14 -12.30
CA GLU A 44 -2.70 20.21 -13.24
C GLU A 44 -3.63 18.99 -13.19
N ARG A 45 -3.17 17.84 -12.66
CA ARG A 45 -3.98 16.61 -12.52
C ARG A 45 -3.89 16.03 -11.11
N ASN A 46 -5.04 15.53 -10.65
CA ASN A 46 -5.15 14.74 -9.44
C ASN A 46 -4.27 13.47 -9.53
N ASN A 47 -3.21 13.41 -8.73
CA ASN A 47 -2.26 12.27 -8.66
C ASN A 47 -2.72 11.16 -7.69
N TYR A 48 -4.00 11.13 -7.29
CA TYR A 48 -4.55 10.12 -6.37
C TYR A 48 -4.26 8.69 -6.82
N ASP A 49 -4.38 8.44 -8.13
CA ASP A 49 -4.11 7.15 -8.75
C ASP A 49 -2.65 6.69 -8.54
N LYS A 50 -1.67 7.60 -8.63
CA LYS A 50 -0.25 7.29 -8.36
C LYS A 50 0.00 6.90 -6.91
N VAL A 51 -0.70 7.53 -5.96
CA VAL A 51 -0.62 7.15 -4.54
C VAL A 51 -1.34 5.83 -4.30
N GLY A 52 -2.44 5.57 -5.03
CA GLY A 52 -3.08 4.26 -5.14
C GLY A 52 -2.06 3.18 -5.50
N HIS A 53 -1.43 3.32 -6.67
CA HIS A 53 -0.40 2.42 -7.20
C HIS A 53 0.78 2.21 -6.24
N PHE A 54 1.37 3.29 -5.70
CA PHE A 54 2.48 3.17 -4.75
C PHE A 54 2.12 2.30 -3.54
N MET A 55 0.95 2.55 -2.96
CA MET A 55 0.48 1.80 -1.80
C MET A 55 0.04 0.37 -2.16
N GLN A 56 -0.36 0.12 -3.41
CA GLN A 56 -0.69 -1.21 -3.91
C GLN A 56 0.54 -2.12 -3.99
N GLY A 57 1.74 -1.57 -4.25
CA GLY A 57 3.00 -2.32 -4.10
C GLY A 57 3.51 -2.36 -2.65
N PHE A 58 3.41 -1.25 -1.93
CA PHE A 58 3.99 -1.09 -0.60
C PHE A 58 3.31 -1.94 0.47
N VAL A 59 1.97 -1.95 0.53
CA VAL A 59 1.22 -2.68 1.57
C VAL A 59 1.41 -4.20 1.45
N PRO A 60 1.28 -4.82 0.26
CA PRO A 60 1.56 -6.24 0.08
C PRO A 60 3.02 -6.62 0.34
N ALA A 61 3.98 -5.76 -0.01
CA ALA A 61 5.39 -6.00 0.29
C ALA A 61 5.65 -6.05 1.81
N LEU A 62 5.02 -5.16 2.58
CA LEU A 62 5.13 -5.14 4.04
C LEU A 62 4.43 -6.36 4.68
N LEU A 63 3.28 -6.75 4.15
CA LEU A 63 2.55 -7.95 4.57
C LEU A 63 3.40 -9.21 4.32
N ALA A 64 3.97 -9.34 3.12
CA ALA A 64 4.85 -10.45 2.77
C ALA A 64 6.09 -10.51 3.66
N ARG A 65 6.73 -9.36 3.92
CA ARG A 65 7.86 -9.26 4.85
C ARG A 65 7.49 -9.80 6.23
N GLU A 66 6.35 -9.37 6.77
CA GLU A 66 5.92 -9.78 8.11
C GLU A 66 5.63 -11.29 8.18
N ILE A 67 4.98 -11.85 7.15
CA ILE A 67 4.74 -13.30 7.07
C ILE A 67 6.06 -14.07 6.96
N LEU A 68 6.94 -13.69 6.04
CA LEU A 68 8.21 -14.39 5.78
C LEU A 68 9.10 -14.43 7.04
N ILE A 69 9.18 -13.31 7.76
CA ILE A 69 9.98 -13.21 8.99
C ILE A 69 9.32 -14.00 10.13
N ARG A 70 8.02 -13.80 10.40
CA ARG A 70 7.35 -14.40 11.56
C ARG A 70 7.11 -15.90 11.41
N LYS A 71 6.90 -16.37 10.17
CA LYS A 71 6.74 -17.81 9.86
C LYS A 71 8.08 -18.50 9.59
N LYS A 72 9.21 -17.78 9.59
CA LYS A 72 10.54 -18.31 9.27
C LYS A 72 10.57 -19.11 7.95
N VAL A 73 9.80 -18.66 6.96
CA VAL A 73 9.67 -19.34 5.65
C VAL A 73 10.96 -19.21 4.86
N VAL A 74 11.60 -18.05 4.93
CA VAL A 74 12.90 -17.79 4.30
C VAL A 74 13.83 -17.33 5.40
N ASN A 75 14.88 -18.10 5.70
CA ASN A 75 15.81 -17.78 6.79
C ASN A 75 16.99 -16.91 6.33
N PHE A 76 17.17 -16.69 5.02
CA PHE A 76 18.28 -15.92 4.49
C PHE A 76 17.87 -14.46 4.20
N PRO A 77 18.51 -13.45 4.82
CA PRO A 77 18.13 -12.03 4.67
C PRO A 77 18.16 -11.54 3.21
N GLY A 78 19.10 -12.02 2.40
CA GLY A 78 19.20 -11.66 0.99
C GLY A 78 17.98 -12.11 0.17
N TRP A 79 17.50 -13.34 0.41
CA TRP A 79 16.32 -13.87 -0.26
C TRP A 79 15.03 -13.21 0.23
N GLN A 80 14.94 -12.87 1.52
CA GLN A 80 13.81 -12.09 2.04
C GLN A 80 13.70 -10.74 1.32
N ASN A 81 14.79 -9.98 1.24
CA ASN A 81 14.81 -8.68 0.58
C ASN A 81 14.48 -8.80 -0.91
N PHE A 82 15.04 -9.81 -1.60
CA PHE A 82 14.74 -10.06 -2.99
C PHE A 82 13.25 -10.31 -3.24
N ILE A 83 12.62 -11.15 -2.41
CA ILE A 83 11.19 -11.48 -2.53
C ILE A 83 10.32 -10.24 -2.21
N ILE A 84 10.67 -9.48 -1.17
CA ILE A 84 9.94 -8.28 -0.79
C ILE A 84 9.99 -7.22 -1.91
N ILE A 85 11.18 -7.01 -2.50
CA ILE A 85 11.36 -6.08 -3.63
C ILE A 85 10.61 -6.58 -4.87
N SER A 86 10.66 -7.88 -5.15
CA SER A 86 9.92 -8.49 -6.26
C SER A 86 8.41 -8.29 -6.11
N ILE A 87 7.87 -8.46 -4.89
CA ILE A 87 6.45 -8.21 -4.59
C ILE A 87 6.12 -6.73 -4.73
N CYS A 88 7.01 -5.83 -4.29
CA CYS A 88 6.82 -4.39 -4.43
C CYS A 88 6.75 -3.94 -5.91
N LEU A 89 7.57 -4.56 -6.77
CA LEU A 89 7.65 -4.26 -8.21
C LEU A 89 6.57 -4.95 -9.06
N ALA A 90 5.84 -5.93 -8.50
CA ALA A 90 4.84 -6.69 -9.25
C ALA A 90 3.51 -5.92 -9.46
N PHE A 91 3.32 -4.78 -8.79
CA PHE A 91 2.09 -3.98 -8.78
C PHE A 91 2.25 -2.61 -9.40
#